data_AF-C3NHH9-F1
#
_entry.id   AF-C3NHH9-F1
#
_cell.length_a   1.000
_cell.length_b   1.000
_cell.length_c   1.000
_cell.angle_alpha   90.00
_cell.angle_beta   90.00
_cell.angle_gamma   90.00
#
_symmetry.space_group_name_H-M   'P 1'
#
loop_
_entity.id
_entity.type
_entity.pdbx_description
1 polymer ?
#
loop_
_entity_poly.entity_id
_entity_poly.type
_entity_poly.pdbx_seq_one_letter_code
_entity_poly.pdbx_strand_id
1 'polypeptide(L)'
;MIVTIPYRFIEEHAWCEKEFGEYLPYAEDATYEFGVDECEFEYADLIDIVIEYFDDIVDIILSDKRLTNALVKKMRSRKIDAFMNDAKDEGGNALKNRKNEVTQK
;
A
#
# COMPACT_ATOMS: atom_id res chain seq x y z
N MET A 1 6.87 8.66 1.23
CA MET A 1 5.90 9.65 1.74
C MET A 1 6.64 10.93 2.10
N ILE A 2 6.25 12.06 1.53
CA ILE A 2 6.78 13.38 1.87
C ILE A 2 5.67 14.19 2.54
N VAL A 3 6.01 14.83 3.67
CA VAL A 3 5.09 15.70 4.43
C VAL A 3 5.56 17.13 4.30
N THR A 4 4.66 18.02 3.87
CA THR A 4 4.95 19.45 3.80
C THR A 4 4.46 20.13 5.07
N ILE A 5 5.38 20.67 5.87
CA ILE A 5 5.04 21.50 7.03
C ILE A 5 4.93 22.96 6.56
N PRO A 6 3.79 23.64 6.76
CA PRO A 6 3.65 25.04 6.40
C PRO A 6 4.70 25.90 7.10
N TYR A 7 5.37 26.76 6.32
CA TYR A 7 6.41 27.64 6.87
C TYR A 7 5.92 28.50 8.05
N ARG A 8 4.66 28.94 7.98
CA ARG A 8 4.01 29.71 9.05
C ARG A 8 3.93 28.92 10.37
N PHE A 9 3.67 27.61 10.32
CA PHE A 9 3.66 26.79 11.53
C PHE A 9 5.04 26.77 12.20
N ILE A 10 6.11 26.73 11.39
CA ILE A 10 7.49 26.79 11.87
C ILE A 10 7.76 28.15 12.53
N GLU A 11 7.36 29.26 11.90
CA GLU A 11 7.54 30.60 12.49
C GLU A 11 6.78 30.80 13.81
N GLU A 12 5.61 30.17 13.95
CA GLU A 12 4.79 30.28 15.17
C GLU A 12 5.36 29.46 16.34
N HIS A 13 6.19 28.44 16.08
CA HIS A 13 6.68 27.51 17.11
C HIS A 13 8.21 27.43 17.22
N ALA A 14 8.97 28.08 16.34
CA ALA A 14 10.42 28.10 16.35
C ALA A 14 10.95 29.52 16.14
N TRP A 15 11.97 29.89 16.92
CA TRP A 15 12.58 31.22 16.89
C TRP A 15 14.08 31.15 17.17
N CYS A 16 14.78 32.25 16.94
CA CYS A 16 16.19 32.40 17.28
C CYS A 16 16.36 33.56 18.26
N GLU A 17 17.07 33.33 19.36
CA GLU A 17 17.47 34.39 20.28
C GLU A 17 18.97 34.63 20.20
N LYS A 18 19.38 35.88 20.43
CA LYS A 18 20.79 36.23 20.45
C LYS A 18 21.33 36.10 21.86
N GLU A 19 22.17 35.10 22.08
CA GLU A 19 22.81 34.82 23.37
C GLU A 19 24.32 34.67 23.19
N PHE A 20 25.10 35.23 24.11
CA PHE A 20 26.58 35.18 24.08
C PHE A 20 27.23 35.67 22.77
N GLY A 21 26.53 36.49 21.98
CA GLY A 21 27.02 37.02 20.70
C GLY A 21 26.63 36.18 19.48
N GLU A 22 25.99 35.03 19.66
CA GLU A 22 25.56 34.10 18.62
C GLU A 22 24.02 34.00 18.60
N TYR A 23 23.43 33.55 17.48
CA TYR A 23 22.01 33.24 17.40
C TYR A 23 21.80 31.76 17.70
N LEU A 24 21.07 31.46 18.76
CA LEU A 24 20.72 30.10 19.17
C LEU A 24 19.28 29.78 18.74
N PRO A 25 19.03 28.63 18.09
CA PRO A 25 17.69 28.23 17.70
C PRO A 25 16.94 27.58 18.86
N TYR A 26 15.66 27.91 18.97
CA TYR A 26 14.71 27.39 19.95
C TYR A 26 13.43 26.95 19.24
N ALA A 27 12.75 25.96 19.82
CA ALA A 27 11.45 25.53 19.35
C ALA A 27 10.62 24.98 20.52
N GLU A 28 9.30 25.16 20.44
CA GLU A 28 8.34 24.47 21.29
C GLU A 28 8.18 23.01 20.84
N ASP A 29 7.82 22.13 21.77
CA ASP A 29 7.39 20.77 21.45
C ASP A 29 5.99 20.83 20.83
N ALA A 30 5.95 21.03 19.51
CA ALA A 30 4.74 21.24 18.73
C ALA A 30 4.46 20.02 17.84
N THR A 31 3.20 19.57 17.82
CA THR A 31 2.74 18.51 16.93
C THR A 31 1.94 19.11 15.79
N TYR A 32 2.32 18.79 14.56
CA TYR A 32 1.58 19.18 13.35
C TYR A 32 0.76 17.99 12.85
N GLU A 33 -0.57 18.12 12.87
CA GLU A 33 -1.47 17.18 12.21
C GLU A 33 -1.62 17.58 10.74
N PHE A 34 -1.23 16.70 9.83
CA PHE A 34 -1.33 16.92 8.39
C PHE A 34 -2.58 16.26 7.82
N GLY A 35 -3.19 16.93 6.85
CA GLY A 35 -4.25 16.35 6.02
C GLY A 35 -3.70 15.37 4.98
N VAL A 36 -4.56 14.50 4.45
CA VAL A 36 -4.20 13.58 3.35
C VAL A 36 -3.81 14.36 2.08
N ASP A 37 -4.37 15.55 1.89
CA ASP A 37 -4.07 16.47 0.80
C ASP A 37 -2.71 17.17 0.93
N GLU A 38 -2.11 17.13 2.11
CA GLU A 38 -0.77 17.67 2.39
C GLU A 38 0.33 16.59 2.27
N CYS A 39 -0.07 15.35 1.99
CA CYS A 39 0.83 14.23 1.75
C CYS A 39 1.03 13.99 0.25
N GLU A 40 2.29 13.94 -0.17
CA GLU A 40 2.65 13.42 -1.47
C GLU A 40 3.01 11.93 -1.35
N PHE A 41 2.23 11.10 -2.02
CA PHE A 41 2.44 9.65 -2.08
C PHE A 41 3.08 9.26 -3.40
N GLU A 42 4.22 8.60 -3.31
CA GLU A 42 4.80 7.90 -4.45
C GLU A 42 4.06 6.58 -4.68
N TYR A 43 4.17 6.02 -5.87
CA TYR A 43 3.52 4.74 -6.17
C TYR A 43 4.03 3.59 -5.28
N ALA A 44 5.31 3.64 -4.86
CA ALA A 44 5.87 2.69 -3.90
C ALA A 44 5.17 2.78 -2.53
N ASP A 45 4.94 4.00 -2.03
CA ASP A 45 4.20 4.20 -0.78
C ASP A 45 2.78 3.59 -0.86
N LEU A 46 2.10 3.77 -2.00
CA LEU A 46 0.77 3.19 -2.21
C LEU A 46 0.79 1.67 -2.21
N ILE A 47 1.85 1.04 -2.72
CA ILE A 47 2.02 -0.42 -2.65
C ILE A 47 2.15 -0.86 -1.20
N ASP A 48 3.02 -0.20 -0.43
CA ASP A 48 3.26 -0.56 0.97
C ASP A 48 1.97 -0.43 1.80
N ILE A 49 1.22 0.68 1.62
CA ILE A 49 -0.10 0.87 2.24
C ILE A 49 -1.07 -0.25 1.85
N VAL A 50 -1.16 -0.58 0.56
CA VAL A 50 -2.06 -1.63 0.08
C VAL A 50 -1.67 -3.00 0.62
N ILE A 51 -0.39 -3.29 0.80
CA ILE A 51 0.10 -4.56 1.36
C ILE A 51 -0.22 -4.64 2.86
N GLU A 52 0.08 -3.59 3.61
CA GLU A 52 -0.10 -3.57 5.07
C GLU A 52 -1.58 -3.64 5.46
N TYR A 53 -2.44 -2.94 4.73
CA TYR A 53 -3.87 -2.82 5.02
C TYR A 53 -4.75 -3.55 4.00
N PHE A 54 -4.22 -4.59 3.35
CA PHE A 54 -4.90 -5.25 2.22
C PHE A 54 -6.32 -5.71 2.57
N ASP A 55 -6.46 -6.44 3.68
CA ASP A 55 -7.74 -7.04 4.08
C ASP A 55 -8.78 -5.96 4.40
N ASP A 56 -8.39 -4.92 5.15
CA ASP A 56 -9.27 -3.80 5.48
C ASP A 56 -9.71 -3.03 4.22
N ILE A 57 -8.78 -2.81 3.28
CA ILE A 57 -9.09 -2.15 2.00
C ILE A 57 -10.07 -2.99 1.18
N VAL A 58 -9.90 -4.31 1.15
CA VAL A 58 -10.83 -5.22 0.48
C VAL A 58 -12.20 -5.15 1.13
N ASP A 59 -12.29 -5.19 2.46
CA ASP A 59 -13.55 -5.09 3.20
C ASP A 59 -14.25 -3.75 2.94
N ILE A 60 -13.50 -2.64 2.94
CA ILE A 60 -14.03 -1.31 2.58
C ILE A 60 -14.61 -1.33 1.16
N ILE A 61 -13.87 -1.87 0.18
CA ILE A 61 -14.33 -1.93 -1.22
C ILE A 61 -15.59 -2.79 -1.35
N LEU A 62 -15.64 -3.95 -0.68
CA LEU A 62 -16.76 -4.89 -0.77
C LEU A 62 -17.99 -4.42 0.02
N SER A 63 -17.81 -3.58 1.03
CA SER A 63 -18.92 -2.99 1.80
C SER A 63 -19.69 -1.93 1.01
N ASP A 64 -19.04 -1.22 0.08
CA ASP A 64 -19.65 -0.19 -0.76
C ASP A 64 -19.87 -0.66 -2.21
N LYS A 65 -21.15 -0.77 -2.60
CA LYS A 65 -21.56 -1.14 -3.97
C LYS A 65 -20.96 -0.22 -5.05
N ARG A 66 -20.75 1.06 -4.76
CA ARG A 66 -20.15 2.02 -5.72
C ARG A 66 -18.68 1.67 -5.98
N LEU A 67 -17.93 1.40 -4.92
CA LEU A 67 -16.52 1.00 -5.01
C LEU A 67 -16.37 -0.36 -5.66
N THR A 68 -17.20 -1.34 -5.26
CA THR A 68 -17.24 -2.66 -5.90
C THR A 68 -17.52 -2.55 -7.41
N ASN A 69 -18.52 -1.76 -7.82
CA ASN A 69 -18.83 -1.56 -9.24
C ASN A 69 -17.68 -0.88 -10.00
N ALA A 70 -17.01 0.10 -9.38
CA ALA A 70 -15.84 0.76 -9.96
C ALA A 70 -14.68 -0.23 -10.15
N LEU A 71 -14.41 -1.08 -9.15
CA LEU A 71 -13.40 -2.13 -9.22
C LEU A 71 -13.70 -3.12 -10.36
N VAL A 72 -14.92 -3.67 -10.41
CA VAL A 72 -15.33 -4.63 -11.46
C VAL A 72 -15.23 -4.00 -12.85
N LYS A 73 -15.62 -2.73 -13.00
CA LYS A 73 -15.48 -2.00 -14.28
C LYS A 73 -14.00 -1.88 -14.70
N LYS A 74 -13.10 -1.60 -13.76
CA LYS A 74 -11.65 -1.54 -14.01
C LYS A 74 -11.08 -2.92 -14.35
N MET A 75 -11.47 -3.98 -13.64
CA MET A 75 -11.06 -5.36 -13.94
C MET A 75 -11.45 -5.77 -15.37
N ARG A 76 -12.71 -5.54 -15.76
CA ARG A 76 -13.20 -5.79 -17.13
C ARG A 76 -12.42 -5.02 -18.18
N SER A 77 -12.13 -3.73 -17.92
CA SER A 77 -11.35 -2.91 -18.85
C SER A 77 -9.93 -3.42 -19.06
N ARG A 78 -9.35 -4.10 -18.06
CA ARG A 78 -8.02 -4.70 -18.09
C ARG A 78 -8.04 -6.18 -18.50
N LYS A 79 -9.20 -6.74 -18.83
CA LYS A 79 -9.40 -8.16 -19.16
C LYS A 79 -8.88 -9.11 -18.07
N ILE A 80 -9.04 -8.71 -16.81
CA ILE A 80 -8.71 -9.55 -15.65
C ILE A 80 -9.96 -10.33 -15.30
N ASP A 81 -9.89 -11.65 -15.47
CA ASP A 81 -10.95 -12.56 -15.06
C ASP A 81 -10.56 -13.23 -13.73
N ALA A 82 -11.52 -13.33 -12.81
CA ALA A 82 -11.31 -13.95 -11.50
C ALA A 82 -10.91 -15.44 -11.57
N PHE A 83 -11.04 -16.06 -12.74
CA PHE A 83 -10.74 -17.47 -12.99
C PHE A 83 -9.28 -17.75 -13.43
N MET A 84 -8.37 -16.77 -13.33
CA MET A 84 -7.02 -16.90 -13.90
C MET A 84 -5.97 -17.69 -13.07
N ASN A 85 -6.33 -18.37 -11.96
CA ASN A 85 -5.33 -18.99 -11.07
C ASN A 85 -5.34 -20.52 -10.91
N ASP A 86 -6.07 -21.29 -11.74
CA ASP A 86 -5.95 -22.77 -11.74
C ASP A 86 -5.02 -23.31 -12.84
N ALA A 87 -3.98 -22.57 -13.21
CA ALA A 87 -3.03 -23.03 -14.24
C ALA A 87 -1.60 -22.62 -13.94
N LYS A 88 -0.96 -23.38 -13.03
CA LYS A 88 0.39 -23.97 -13.17
C LYS A 88 0.91 -24.43 -11.80
N ASP A 89 0.50 -25.62 -11.41
CA ASP A 89 1.31 -26.46 -10.53
C ASP A 89 1.49 -27.83 -11.20
N GLU A 90 2.18 -27.83 -12.35
CA GLU A 90 2.66 -29.06 -13.00
C GLU A 90 3.92 -29.56 -12.26
N GLY A 91 3.74 -30.04 -11.03
CA GLY A 91 4.78 -30.67 -10.22
C GLY A 91 4.43 -32.09 -9.72
N GLY A 92 3.30 -32.65 -10.16
CA GLY A 92 2.70 -33.81 -9.49
C GLY A 92 2.34 -35.02 -10.36
N ASN A 93 2.92 -35.21 -11.55
CA ASN A 93 2.49 -36.30 -12.45
C ASN A 93 3.62 -37.21 -12.97
N ALA A 94 4.60 -37.54 -12.12
CA ALA A 94 5.69 -38.46 -12.47
C ALA A 94 5.61 -39.87 -11.81
N LEU A 95 4.55 -40.22 -11.08
CA LEU A 95 4.54 -41.47 -10.27
C LEU A 95 3.39 -42.46 -10.54
N LYS A 96 2.53 -42.25 -11.54
CA LYS A 96 1.40 -43.17 -11.81
C LYS A 96 1.62 -44.21 -12.92
N ASN A 97 2.74 -44.21 -13.65
CA ASN A 97 2.94 -45.16 -14.76
C ASN A 97 3.91 -46.33 -14.52
N ARG A 98 4.37 -46.60 -13.28
CA ARG A 98 5.22 -47.79 -12.99
C ARG A 98 4.52 -49.00 -12.36
N LYS A 99 3.20 -48.95 -12.12
CA LYS A 99 2.47 -50.09 -11.51
C LYS A 99 1.77 -51.03 -12.49
N ASN A 100 1.77 -50.75 -13.79
CA ASN A 100 1.10 -51.60 -14.77
C ASN A 100 2.00 -52.59 -15.53
N GLU A 101 3.31 -52.65 -15.24
CA GLU A 101 4.22 -53.61 -15.89
C GLU A 101 4.51 -54.88 -15.07
N VAL A 102 3.89 -55.07 -13.89
CA VAL A 102 4.11 -56.28 -13.06
C VAL A 102 2.88 -57.20 -13.04
N THR A 103 1.90 -57.01 -13.93
CA THR A 103 0.69 -57.88 -13.92
C THR A 103 0.17 -58.25 -15.30
N GLN A 104 1.05 -58.49 -16.27
CA GLN A 104 0.74 -59.37 -17.40
C GLN A 104 1.96 -60.19 -17.82
N LYS A 105 1.96 -61.45 -17.38
CA LYS A 105 2.70 -62.62 -17.91
C LYS A 105 4.19 -62.75 -17.59
#